data_AF-A0A8T0YG54-F1
#
_entry.id   AF-A0A8T0YG54-F1
#
_cell.length_a   1.000
_cell.length_b   1.000
_cell.length_c   1.000
_cell.angle_alpha   90.00
_cell.angle_beta   90.00
_cell.angle_gamma   90.00
#
_symmetry.space_group_name_H-M   'P 1'
#
loop_
_entity.id
_entity.type
_entity.pdbx_description
1 polymer ?
#
loop_
_entity_poly.entity_id
_entity_poly.type
_entity_poly.pdbx_seq_one_letter_code
_entity_poly.pdbx_strand_id
1 'polypeptide(L)'
;MFWPSNSSSNEDLVKNLKRTGVVRSDAVFNAMAKTDRAKYLAQIETPDGGHVGELAAYQDVPHPIGYLQTISAPHMHGHAMELAYAAIKDVRHPRILDVGAGSGYLTACLGRMVEDNGHVFGLEIVPGLVQFAKKNIQTADGDLIDRGVVSVRCHNGWDGLPNEAPFHYIHVGAAAEAPPQALLDQLADGGRMVLPLDEARGGQVFVEITRHGTNFSQRRLKHALLSGDRPVAWVPPTVAKLSTSNDGAVQDEAYQDSPCPIGFNQTISAPHMHAHILELAQVTCADVLKPRVLDVGAGSGYLTAALARLVEQDGGRVFGLELLPALAQSARKNVLNAAPDLIETGVLSLHCYNGWYGLPTEAPFHFIFVGAAVSSPPQALLDQLADGGQLVIPVDDPRGGQALKWRRVSIIDTGCVTLVPHYEA
;
A
#
# COMPACT_ATOMS: atom_id res chain seq x y z
N MET A 1 -2.34 20.81 -3.51
CA MET A 1 -3.03 21.49 -2.39
C MET A 1 -3.59 20.40 -1.48
N PHE A 2 -2.91 20.09 -0.38
CA PHE A 2 -3.38 19.10 0.60
C PHE A 2 -4.14 19.82 1.72
N TRP A 3 -5.31 19.30 2.08
CA TRP A 3 -6.05 19.66 3.28
C TRP A 3 -6.47 18.37 3.98
N PRO A 4 -6.22 18.20 5.29
CA PRO A 4 -6.82 17.12 6.05
C PRO A 4 -8.30 17.47 6.25
N SER A 5 -9.18 16.96 5.37
CA SER A 5 -10.59 16.88 5.70
C SER A 5 -10.80 15.70 6.65
N ASN A 6 -10.80 15.98 7.96
CA ASN A 6 -11.35 15.05 8.94
C ASN A 6 -12.86 14.95 8.71
N SER A 7 -13.25 14.09 7.76
CA SER A 7 -14.65 13.86 7.42
C SER A 7 -15.33 13.18 8.60
N SER A 8 -16.39 13.79 9.11
CA SER A 8 -17.18 13.27 10.24
C SER A 8 -18.13 12.13 9.85
N SER A 9 -18.34 11.91 8.54
CA SER A 9 -19.29 10.93 8.01
C SER A 9 -18.87 10.42 6.63
N ASN A 10 -19.46 9.30 6.19
CA ASN A 10 -19.32 8.80 4.82
C ASN A 10 -19.78 9.85 3.78
N GLU A 11 -20.84 10.60 4.08
CA GLU A 11 -21.36 11.63 3.18
C GLU A 11 -20.37 12.79 3.02
N ASP A 12 -19.71 13.23 4.11
CA ASP A 12 -18.68 14.28 4.08
C ASP A 12 -17.44 13.83 3.31
N LEU A 13 -17.02 12.56 3.48
CA LEU A 13 -15.94 11.95 2.72
C LEU A 13 -16.23 12.00 1.22
N VAL A 14 -17.39 11.50 0.80
CA VAL A 14 -17.75 11.42 -0.62
C VAL A 14 -18.01 12.81 -1.22
N LYS A 15 -18.58 13.75 -0.44
CA LYS A 15 -18.64 15.19 -0.81
C LYS A 15 -17.25 15.78 -1.00
N ASN A 16 -16.27 15.45 -0.15
CA ASN A 16 -14.89 15.93 -0.32
C ASN A 16 -14.24 15.35 -1.58
N LEU A 17 -14.38 14.05 -1.85
CA LEU A 17 -13.88 13.41 -3.07
C LEU A 17 -14.50 14.04 -4.34
N LYS A 18 -15.77 14.47 -4.28
CA LYS A 18 -16.41 15.21 -5.38
C LYS A 18 -15.86 16.63 -5.52
N ARG A 19 -15.66 17.34 -4.40
CA ARG A 19 -15.07 18.69 -4.35
C ARG A 19 -13.62 18.72 -4.88
N THR A 20 -12.83 17.69 -4.65
CA THR A 20 -11.44 17.57 -5.14
C THR A 20 -11.35 17.05 -6.59
N GLY A 21 -12.48 16.67 -7.20
CA GLY A 21 -12.53 16.15 -8.58
C GLY A 21 -11.97 14.73 -8.74
N VAL A 22 -11.87 13.97 -7.64
CA VAL A 22 -11.58 12.53 -7.65
C VAL A 22 -12.83 11.79 -8.13
N VAL A 23 -13.97 12.06 -7.49
CA VAL A 23 -15.31 11.66 -7.93
C VAL A 23 -15.88 12.80 -8.78
N ARG A 24 -16.53 12.47 -9.89
CA ARG A 24 -17.01 13.43 -10.90
C ARG A 24 -18.44 13.10 -11.32
N SER A 25 -18.72 11.82 -11.52
CA SER A 25 -19.98 11.29 -12.01
C SER A 25 -21.00 11.14 -10.88
N ASP A 26 -22.25 11.56 -11.10
CA ASP A 26 -23.30 11.41 -10.09
C ASP A 26 -23.58 9.95 -9.75
N ALA A 27 -23.42 9.02 -10.70
CA ALA A 27 -23.51 7.58 -10.45
C ALA A 27 -22.48 7.10 -9.41
N VAL A 28 -21.22 7.50 -9.55
CA VAL A 28 -20.13 7.15 -8.63
C VAL A 28 -20.35 7.81 -7.26
N PHE A 29 -20.72 9.09 -7.24
CA PHE A 29 -21.07 9.80 -6.01
C PHE A 29 -22.20 9.10 -5.23
N ASN A 30 -23.30 8.78 -5.91
CA ASN A 30 -24.46 8.14 -5.28
C ASN A 30 -24.13 6.73 -4.78
N ALA A 31 -23.33 5.97 -5.53
CA ALA A 31 -22.94 4.62 -5.14
C ALA A 31 -22.01 4.61 -3.91
N MET A 32 -20.99 5.48 -3.86
CA MET A 32 -20.12 5.62 -2.68
C MET A 32 -20.88 6.21 -1.48
N ALA A 33 -21.79 7.17 -1.69
CA ALA A 33 -22.58 7.76 -0.60
C ALA A 33 -23.51 6.73 0.07
N LYS A 34 -24.07 5.80 -0.69
CA LYS A 34 -24.88 4.66 -0.18
C LYS A 34 -24.03 3.59 0.52
N THR A 35 -22.76 3.41 0.12
CA THR A 35 -21.88 2.34 0.63
C THR A 35 -21.03 2.88 1.78
N ASP A 36 -21.51 2.75 3.01
CA ASP A 36 -20.87 3.35 4.19
C ASP A 36 -19.55 2.64 4.56
N ARG A 37 -18.41 3.31 4.29
CA ARG A 37 -17.06 2.77 4.51
C ARG A 37 -16.80 2.30 5.93
N ALA A 38 -17.41 2.90 6.96
CA ALA A 38 -17.20 2.46 8.35
C ALA A 38 -17.71 1.02 8.57
N LYS A 39 -18.80 0.62 7.91
CA LYS A 39 -19.38 -0.73 8.04
C LYS A 39 -18.49 -1.82 7.43
N TYR A 40 -17.60 -1.47 6.50
CA TYR A 40 -16.60 -2.36 5.91
C TYR A 40 -15.30 -2.46 6.74
N LEU A 41 -15.22 -1.68 7.82
CA LEU A 41 -14.14 -1.68 8.80
C LEU A 41 -14.59 -2.16 10.20
N ALA A 42 -15.89 -2.07 10.50
CA ALA A 42 -16.50 -2.36 11.81
C ALA A 42 -16.38 -3.82 12.31
N GLN A 43 -15.69 -4.71 11.59
CA GLN A 43 -15.48 -6.11 11.94
C GLN A 43 -13.99 -6.44 12.15
N ILE A 44 -13.13 -5.42 12.19
CA ILE A 44 -11.70 -5.55 12.44
C ILE A 44 -11.43 -5.21 13.90
N GLU A 45 -11.10 -6.23 14.68
CA GLU A 45 -10.39 -6.02 15.94
C GLU A 45 -9.00 -5.43 15.60
N THR A 46 -8.70 -4.25 16.12
CA THR A 46 -7.33 -3.74 16.09
C THR A 46 -6.46 -4.56 17.05
N PRO A 47 -5.12 -4.63 16.88
CA PRO A 47 -4.26 -5.55 17.66
C PRO A 47 -4.26 -5.33 19.19
N ASP A 48 -4.83 -4.22 19.67
CA ASP A 48 -5.06 -3.84 21.06
C ASP A 48 -6.47 -4.23 21.59
N GLY A 49 -7.28 -4.92 20.78
CA GLY A 49 -8.68 -5.25 21.09
C GLY A 49 -9.68 -4.12 20.82
N GLY A 50 -9.23 -3.01 20.22
CA GLY A 50 -10.08 -1.93 19.74
C GLY A 50 -10.80 -2.26 18.43
N HIS A 51 -11.42 -1.26 17.83
CA HIS A 51 -11.95 -1.31 16.45
C HIS A 51 -11.48 -0.03 15.74
N VAL A 52 -11.41 -0.05 14.40
CA VAL A 52 -11.21 1.20 13.63
C VAL A 52 -12.43 2.10 13.85
N GLY A 53 -12.28 3.12 14.70
CA GLY A 53 -13.37 4.04 15.03
C GLY A 53 -13.91 4.75 13.79
N GLU A 54 -15.21 5.05 13.78
CA GLU A 54 -15.91 5.59 12.60
C GLU A 54 -15.23 6.83 12.01
N LEU A 55 -14.75 7.75 12.85
CA LEU A 55 -14.01 8.94 12.42
C LEU A 55 -12.68 8.64 11.71
N ALA A 56 -12.03 7.52 12.03
CA ALA A 56 -10.84 7.06 11.31
C ALA A 56 -11.24 6.46 9.95
N ALA A 57 -12.31 5.67 9.89
CA ALA A 57 -12.78 5.03 8.66
C ALA A 57 -13.09 6.01 7.52
N TYR A 58 -13.45 7.26 7.85
CA TYR A 58 -13.74 8.33 6.88
C TYR A 58 -12.51 9.17 6.45
N GLN A 59 -11.31 8.83 6.91
CA GLN A 59 -10.07 9.46 6.45
C GLN A 59 -9.69 8.95 5.05
N ASP A 60 -9.06 9.82 4.24
CA ASP A 60 -8.66 9.46 2.87
C ASP A 60 -7.33 8.68 2.82
N VAL A 61 -7.27 7.58 3.57
CA VAL A 61 -6.08 6.73 3.77
C VAL A 61 -6.46 5.24 3.70
N PRO A 62 -5.51 4.34 3.38
CA PRO A 62 -5.74 2.91 3.52
C PRO A 62 -5.80 2.51 5.00
N HIS A 63 -6.56 1.45 5.32
CA HIS A 63 -6.62 0.87 6.67
C HIS A 63 -6.39 -0.65 6.61
N PRO A 64 -5.72 -1.26 7.60
CA PRO A 64 -5.51 -2.71 7.64
C PRO A 64 -6.83 -3.46 7.81
N ILE A 65 -6.99 -4.60 7.13
CA ILE A 65 -8.19 -5.47 7.20
C ILE A 65 -7.87 -6.90 7.68
N GLY A 66 -6.73 -7.06 8.36
CA GLY A 66 -6.14 -8.36 8.65
C GLY A 66 -5.49 -9.00 7.41
N TYR A 67 -4.97 -10.23 7.57
CA TYR A 67 -4.38 -11.03 6.49
C TYR A 67 -3.32 -10.33 5.62
N LEU A 68 -2.64 -9.33 6.19
CA LEU A 68 -1.62 -8.50 5.53
C LEU A 68 -2.16 -7.67 4.34
N GLN A 69 -3.47 -7.43 4.31
CA GLN A 69 -4.14 -6.60 3.32
C GLN A 69 -4.64 -5.30 3.94
N THR A 70 -4.91 -4.32 3.08
CA THR A 70 -5.61 -3.09 3.46
C THR A 70 -6.88 -2.91 2.64
N ILE A 71 -7.87 -2.21 3.19
CA ILE A 71 -8.88 -1.55 2.38
C ILE A 71 -8.23 -0.28 1.83
N SER A 72 -8.17 -0.16 0.51
CA SER A 72 -7.54 0.97 -0.19
C SER A 72 -8.13 2.31 0.24
N ALA A 73 -7.37 3.39 0.05
CA ALA A 73 -7.84 4.75 0.32
C ALA A 73 -9.14 5.07 -0.47
N PRO A 74 -10.06 5.85 0.09
CA PRO A 74 -11.27 6.32 -0.58
C PRO A 74 -11.03 6.89 -1.99
N HIS A 75 -9.97 7.68 -2.21
CA HIS A 75 -9.67 8.21 -3.54
C HIS A 75 -9.33 7.13 -4.57
N MET A 76 -8.66 6.04 -4.18
CA MET A 76 -8.34 4.92 -5.06
C MET A 76 -9.63 4.23 -5.54
N HIS A 77 -10.59 4.02 -4.63
CA HIS A 77 -11.91 3.51 -4.99
C HIS A 77 -12.66 4.47 -5.91
N GLY A 78 -12.65 5.78 -5.62
CA GLY A 78 -13.25 6.79 -6.49
C GLY A 78 -12.69 6.76 -7.92
N HIS A 79 -11.37 6.65 -8.07
CA HIS A 79 -10.72 6.52 -9.38
C HIS A 79 -11.08 5.21 -10.11
N ALA A 80 -11.08 4.07 -9.41
CA ALA A 80 -11.52 2.80 -9.98
C ALA A 80 -12.97 2.86 -10.45
N MET A 81 -13.86 3.46 -9.66
CA MET A 81 -15.28 3.60 -10.00
C MET A 81 -15.55 4.56 -11.17
N GLU A 82 -14.80 5.66 -11.32
CA GLU A 82 -14.93 6.53 -12.51
C GLU A 82 -14.49 5.79 -13.80
N LEU A 83 -13.45 4.96 -13.72
CA LEU A 83 -13.02 4.11 -14.84
C LEU A 83 -14.04 3.01 -15.15
N ALA A 84 -14.61 2.39 -14.11
CA ALA A 84 -15.71 1.43 -14.24
C ALA A 84 -16.94 2.07 -14.89
N TYR A 85 -17.40 3.22 -14.37
CA TYR A 85 -18.53 3.97 -14.92
C TYR A 85 -18.30 4.33 -16.40
N ALA A 86 -17.10 4.81 -16.75
CA ALA A 86 -16.74 5.12 -18.13
C ALA A 86 -16.72 3.89 -19.06
N ALA A 87 -16.54 2.67 -18.52
CA ALA A 87 -16.60 1.42 -19.28
C ALA A 87 -18.04 0.85 -19.38
N ILE A 88 -18.91 1.10 -18.40
CA ILE A 88 -20.22 0.44 -18.31
C ILE A 88 -21.45 1.31 -18.56
N LYS A 89 -21.33 2.65 -18.57
CA LYS A 89 -22.48 3.58 -18.62
C LYS A 89 -23.44 3.37 -19.81
N ASP A 90 -22.94 2.86 -20.93
CA ASP A 90 -23.71 2.59 -22.15
C ASP A 90 -24.03 1.09 -22.33
N VAL A 91 -23.68 0.25 -21.35
CA VAL A 91 -23.87 -1.20 -21.36
C VAL A 91 -25.18 -1.56 -20.65
N ARG A 92 -26.07 -2.28 -21.34
CA ARG A 92 -27.39 -2.66 -20.79
C ARG A 92 -27.32 -3.62 -19.60
N HIS A 93 -26.40 -4.60 -19.68
CA HIS A 93 -26.23 -5.64 -18.66
C HIS A 93 -24.76 -5.78 -18.27
N PRO A 94 -24.21 -4.81 -17.51
CA PRO A 94 -22.79 -4.80 -17.20
C PRO A 94 -22.44 -5.96 -16.27
N ARG A 95 -21.29 -6.55 -16.56
CA ARG A 95 -20.68 -7.64 -15.80
C ARG A 95 -19.30 -7.16 -15.38
N ILE A 96 -19.05 -7.14 -14.08
CA ILE A 96 -17.84 -6.55 -13.49
C ILE A 96 -17.12 -7.61 -12.66
N LEU A 97 -15.80 -7.73 -12.85
CA LEU A 97 -14.94 -8.56 -12.01
C LEU A 97 -14.11 -7.65 -11.10
N ASP A 98 -14.04 -7.97 -9.82
CA ASP A 98 -13.24 -7.27 -8.81
C ASP A 98 -12.25 -8.27 -8.19
N VAL A 99 -11.01 -8.25 -8.67
CA VAL A 99 -9.96 -9.18 -8.28
C VAL A 99 -9.18 -8.63 -7.09
N GLY A 100 -9.15 -9.37 -5.98
CA GLY A 100 -8.63 -8.89 -4.70
C GLY A 100 -9.69 -8.11 -3.93
N ALA A 101 -10.88 -8.69 -3.79
CA ALA A 101 -12.04 -8.02 -3.19
C ALA A 101 -11.82 -7.58 -1.73
N GLY A 102 -10.93 -8.26 -0.98
CA GLY A 102 -10.45 -7.83 0.34
C GLY A 102 -11.56 -7.59 1.37
N SER A 103 -11.93 -6.33 1.55
CA SER A 103 -13.01 -5.91 2.47
C SER A 103 -14.43 -6.08 1.92
N GLY A 104 -14.59 -6.25 0.61
CA GLY A 104 -15.86 -6.21 -0.11
C GLY A 104 -16.36 -4.80 -0.45
N TYR A 105 -15.68 -3.74 0.02
CA TYR A 105 -16.14 -2.35 -0.14
C TYR A 105 -16.28 -1.92 -1.61
N LEU A 106 -15.26 -2.15 -2.43
CA LEU A 106 -15.32 -1.80 -3.85
C LEU A 106 -16.36 -2.66 -4.59
N THR A 107 -16.43 -3.95 -4.27
CA THR A 107 -17.41 -4.88 -4.85
C THR A 107 -18.86 -4.40 -4.59
N ALA A 108 -19.16 -3.93 -3.38
CA ALA A 108 -20.46 -3.35 -3.03
C ALA A 108 -20.69 -1.98 -3.68
N CYS A 109 -19.69 -1.10 -3.70
CA CYS A 109 -19.77 0.18 -4.39
C CYS A 109 -20.09 0.01 -5.88
N LEU A 110 -19.45 -0.95 -6.55
CA LEU A 110 -19.75 -1.33 -7.93
C LEU A 110 -21.17 -1.91 -8.06
N GLY A 111 -21.61 -2.71 -7.08
CA GLY A 111 -22.98 -3.22 -6.98
C GLY A 111 -24.03 -2.09 -6.90
N ARG A 112 -23.82 -1.08 -6.04
CA ARG A 112 -24.64 0.14 -5.95
C ARG A 112 -24.63 0.99 -7.23
N MET A 113 -23.64 0.82 -8.10
CA MET A 113 -23.52 1.53 -9.37
C MET A 113 -24.25 0.82 -10.53
N VAL A 114 -24.37 -0.52 -10.49
CA VAL A 114 -25.12 -1.29 -11.51
C VAL A 114 -26.57 -1.57 -11.12
N GLU A 115 -26.85 -1.68 -9.81
CA GLU A 115 -28.14 -2.12 -9.25
C GLU A 115 -28.68 -3.36 -10.01
N ASP A 116 -29.99 -3.50 -10.22
CA ASP A 116 -30.59 -4.68 -10.86
C ASP A 116 -30.24 -4.87 -12.35
N ASN A 117 -29.52 -3.94 -12.97
CA ASN A 117 -29.18 -4.04 -14.39
C ASN A 117 -27.95 -4.93 -14.65
N GLY A 118 -27.07 -5.09 -13.66
CA GLY A 118 -25.76 -5.75 -13.82
C GLY A 118 -25.39 -6.70 -12.70
N HIS A 119 -24.19 -7.29 -12.81
CA HIS A 119 -23.65 -8.23 -11.84
C HIS A 119 -22.18 -7.91 -11.54
N VAL A 120 -21.80 -8.00 -10.26
CA VAL A 120 -20.42 -7.80 -9.78
C VAL A 120 -19.92 -9.06 -9.09
N PHE A 121 -18.75 -9.53 -9.51
CA PHE A 121 -18.11 -10.74 -9.01
C PHE A 121 -16.81 -10.36 -8.31
N GLY A 122 -16.81 -10.41 -6.97
CA GLY A 122 -15.60 -10.28 -6.17
C GLY A 122 -14.85 -11.61 -6.11
N LEU A 123 -13.56 -11.61 -6.43
CA LEU A 123 -12.65 -12.72 -6.20
C LEU A 123 -11.68 -12.38 -5.07
N GLU A 124 -11.53 -13.29 -4.13
CA GLU A 124 -10.55 -13.20 -3.05
C GLU A 124 -9.91 -14.58 -2.83
N ILE A 125 -8.59 -14.61 -2.69
CA ILE A 125 -7.82 -15.85 -2.57
C ILE A 125 -7.71 -16.30 -1.11
N VAL A 126 -7.72 -15.35 -0.17
CA VAL A 126 -7.62 -15.62 1.27
C VAL A 126 -9.00 -16.01 1.84
N PRO A 127 -9.22 -17.26 2.30
CA PRO A 127 -10.55 -17.70 2.73
C PRO A 127 -11.14 -16.87 3.87
N GLY A 128 -10.30 -16.33 4.75
CA GLY A 128 -10.72 -15.43 5.82
C GLY A 128 -11.26 -14.09 5.31
N LEU A 129 -10.61 -13.49 4.31
CA LEU A 129 -11.09 -12.26 3.67
C LEU A 129 -12.37 -12.50 2.86
N VAL A 130 -12.55 -13.68 2.25
CA VAL A 130 -13.82 -14.05 1.61
C VAL A 130 -14.99 -14.00 2.61
N GLN A 131 -14.80 -14.53 3.82
CA GLN A 131 -15.84 -14.49 4.87
C GLN A 131 -16.04 -13.07 5.40
N PHE A 132 -14.94 -12.32 5.59
CA PHE A 132 -14.97 -10.92 6.00
C PHE A 132 -15.77 -10.05 5.01
N ALA A 133 -15.43 -10.09 3.72
CA ALA A 133 -16.14 -9.39 2.66
C ALA A 133 -17.63 -9.77 2.60
N LYS A 134 -17.96 -11.06 2.64
CA LYS A 134 -19.37 -11.52 2.69
C LYS A 134 -20.12 -10.98 3.89
N LYS A 135 -19.51 -11.02 5.09
CA LYS A 135 -20.12 -10.51 6.32
C LYS A 135 -20.35 -9.00 6.26
N ASN A 136 -19.36 -8.24 5.78
CA ASN A 136 -19.46 -6.79 5.61
C ASN A 136 -20.59 -6.43 4.64
N ILE A 137 -20.59 -7.01 3.43
CA ILE A 137 -21.62 -6.75 2.42
C ILE A 137 -23.00 -7.16 2.96
N GLN A 138 -23.16 -8.34 3.57
CA GLN A 138 -24.45 -8.76 4.13
C GLN A 138 -24.97 -7.82 5.24
N THR A 139 -24.08 -7.24 6.03
CA THR A 139 -24.42 -6.35 7.16
C THR A 139 -24.69 -4.92 6.69
N ALA A 140 -23.95 -4.42 5.70
CA ALA A 140 -24.00 -3.04 5.23
C ALA A 140 -24.99 -2.83 4.07
N ASP A 141 -25.01 -3.77 3.13
CA ASP A 141 -25.61 -3.68 1.80
C ASP A 141 -26.21 -5.04 1.35
N GLY A 142 -26.79 -5.79 2.29
CA GLY A 142 -27.23 -7.17 2.08
C GLY A 142 -28.23 -7.36 0.93
N ASP A 143 -28.99 -6.30 0.59
CA ASP A 143 -29.88 -6.27 -0.57
C ASP A 143 -29.16 -6.49 -1.91
N LEU A 144 -27.85 -6.26 -1.99
CA LEU A 144 -27.03 -6.58 -3.17
C LEU A 144 -26.76 -8.08 -3.31
N ILE A 145 -26.62 -8.80 -2.20
CA ILE A 145 -26.46 -10.27 -2.18
C ILE A 145 -27.83 -10.91 -2.41
N ASP A 146 -28.86 -10.47 -1.68
CA ASP A 146 -30.20 -11.05 -1.70
C ASP A 146 -30.86 -10.93 -3.10
N ARG A 147 -30.56 -9.85 -3.84
CA ARG A 147 -30.98 -9.65 -5.26
C ARG A 147 -30.06 -10.33 -6.28
N GLY A 148 -28.91 -10.88 -5.86
CA GLY A 148 -27.92 -11.51 -6.75
C GLY A 148 -27.04 -10.54 -7.54
N VAL A 149 -27.10 -9.24 -7.26
CA VAL A 149 -26.29 -8.19 -7.92
C VAL A 149 -24.80 -8.35 -7.59
N VAL A 150 -24.46 -8.79 -6.38
CA VAL A 150 -23.08 -9.00 -5.92
C VAL A 150 -22.88 -10.44 -5.47
N SER A 151 -21.75 -11.05 -5.88
CA SER A 151 -21.26 -12.29 -5.29
C SER A 151 -19.77 -12.20 -4.98
N VAL A 152 -19.32 -12.85 -3.88
CA VAL A 152 -17.89 -12.98 -3.53
C VAL A 152 -17.51 -14.46 -3.49
N ARG A 153 -16.41 -14.82 -4.15
CA ARG A 153 -15.96 -16.21 -4.33
C ARG A 153 -14.52 -16.39 -3.83
N CYS A 154 -14.27 -17.51 -3.15
CA CYS A 154 -12.92 -17.94 -2.79
C CYS A 154 -12.25 -18.52 -4.04
N HIS A 155 -11.39 -17.76 -4.70
CA HIS A 155 -10.77 -18.16 -5.96
C HIS A 155 -9.45 -17.43 -6.20
N ASN A 156 -8.58 -18.04 -7.00
CA ASN A 156 -7.39 -17.35 -7.50
C ASN A 156 -7.83 -16.26 -8.49
N GLY A 157 -7.49 -15.01 -8.16
CA GLY A 157 -7.83 -13.85 -8.96
C GLY A 157 -7.29 -13.89 -10.39
N TRP A 158 -6.12 -14.51 -10.57
CA TRP A 158 -5.43 -14.57 -11.87
C TRP A 158 -6.11 -15.47 -12.90
N ASP A 159 -6.94 -16.42 -12.46
CA ASP A 159 -7.71 -17.31 -13.34
C ASP A 159 -9.03 -16.66 -13.82
N GLY A 160 -9.46 -15.59 -13.14
CA GLY A 160 -10.75 -14.93 -13.39
C GLY A 160 -11.95 -15.84 -13.12
N LEU A 161 -12.99 -15.73 -13.95
CA LEU A 161 -14.18 -16.57 -13.94
C LEU A 161 -14.63 -16.82 -15.41
N PRO A 162 -14.01 -17.76 -16.14
CA PRO A 162 -14.28 -17.94 -17.58
C PRO A 162 -15.74 -18.30 -17.91
N ASN A 163 -16.45 -18.98 -16.99
CA ASN A 163 -17.88 -19.29 -17.14
C ASN A 163 -18.80 -18.07 -16.93
N GLU A 164 -18.26 -16.97 -16.40
CA GLU A 164 -18.98 -15.72 -16.13
C GLU A 164 -18.53 -14.59 -17.10
N ALA A 165 -17.56 -14.86 -17.97
CA ALA A 165 -17.11 -13.96 -19.01
C ALA A 165 -18.21 -13.77 -20.09
N PRO A 166 -18.22 -12.66 -20.84
CA PRO A 166 -17.24 -11.58 -20.80
C PRO A 166 -17.55 -10.48 -19.76
N PHE A 167 -16.48 -9.84 -19.27
CA PHE A 167 -16.53 -8.71 -18.33
C PHE A 167 -16.35 -7.37 -19.04
N HIS A 168 -17.26 -6.43 -18.76
CA HIS A 168 -17.23 -5.08 -19.30
C HIS A 168 -16.25 -4.18 -18.53
N TYR A 169 -16.03 -4.49 -17.25
CA TYR A 169 -14.97 -3.92 -16.44
C TYR A 169 -14.30 -5.01 -15.58
N ILE A 170 -12.97 -4.95 -15.47
CA ILE A 170 -12.18 -5.77 -14.55
C ILE A 170 -11.33 -4.82 -13.71
N HIS A 171 -11.49 -4.85 -12.39
CA HIS A 171 -10.58 -4.24 -11.45
C HIS A 171 -9.64 -5.31 -10.88
N VAL A 172 -8.36 -4.96 -10.68
CA VAL A 172 -7.39 -5.77 -9.96
C VAL A 172 -6.77 -4.90 -8.86
N GLY A 173 -7.06 -5.23 -7.60
CA GLY A 173 -6.56 -4.52 -6.41
C GLY A 173 -5.15 -4.94 -5.98
N ALA A 174 -4.58 -5.97 -6.62
CA ALA A 174 -3.21 -6.44 -6.39
C ALA A 174 -2.33 -6.16 -7.61
N ALA A 175 -1.04 -5.93 -7.38
CA ALA A 175 -0.08 -5.70 -8.45
C ALA A 175 0.31 -6.99 -9.19
N ALA A 176 0.73 -6.83 -10.44
CA ALA A 176 1.21 -7.92 -11.28
C ALA A 176 2.48 -7.51 -12.06
N GLU A 177 3.38 -8.46 -12.29
CA GLU A 177 4.53 -8.26 -13.18
C GLU A 177 4.10 -7.96 -14.63
N ALA A 178 2.98 -8.54 -15.06
CA ALA A 178 2.40 -8.37 -16.39
C ALA A 178 0.87 -8.56 -16.37
N PRO A 179 0.13 -8.00 -17.35
CA PRO A 179 -1.31 -8.24 -17.51
C PRO A 179 -1.65 -9.74 -17.58
N PRO A 180 -2.49 -10.28 -16.68
CA PRO A 180 -2.82 -11.70 -16.67
C PRO A 180 -3.63 -12.10 -17.91
N GLN A 181 -3.11 -13.06 -18.70
CA GLN A 181 -3.73 -13.44 -19.97
C GLN A 181 -5.18 -13.91 -19.81
N ALA A 182 -5.48 -14.69 -18.77
CA ALA A 182 -6.84 -15.17 -18.52
C ALA A 182 -7.84 -14.01 -18.26
N LEU A 183 -7.40 -12.90 -17.66
CA LEU A 183 -8.25 -11.71 -17.49
C LEU A 183 -8.41 -10.93 -18.80
N LEU A 184 -7.37 -10.85 -19.64
CA LEU A 184 -7.46 -10.27 -20.98
C LEU A 184 -8.46 -11.04 -21.86
N ASP A 185 -8.39 -12.37 -21.86
CA ASP A 185 -9.27 -13.26 -22.64
C ASP A 185 -10.74 -13.12 -22.21
N GLN A 186 -10.98 -12.77 -20.95
CA GLN A 186 -12.31 -12.62 -20.36
C GLN A 186 -12.89 -11.20 -20.47
N LEU A 187 -12.16 -10.21 -21.02
CA LEU A 187 -12.72 -8.90 -21.32
C LEU A 187 -13.75 -8.96 -22.45
N ALA A 188 -14.86 -8.23 -22.30
CA ALA A 188 -15.78 -7.93 -23.39
C ALA A 188 -15.10 -7.07 -24.45
N ASP A 189 -15.61 -7.09 -25.69
CA ASP A 189 -15.17 -6.12 -26.69
C ASP A 189 -15.56 -4.70 -26.25
N GLY A 190 -14.63 -3.75 -26.35
CA GLY A 190 -14.73 -2.42 -25.72
C GLY A 190 -14.62 -2.41 -24.18
N GLY A 191 -14.58 -3.59 -23.53
CA GLY A 191 -14.41 -3.74 -22.09
C GLY A 191 -13.02 -3.33 -21.62
N ARG A 192 -12.90 -2.94 -20.34
CA ARG A 192 -11.67 -2.39 -19.76
C ARG A 192 -11.19 -3.11 -18.51
N MET A 193 -9.89 -3.36 -18.42
CA MET A 193 -9.22 -3.81 -17.20
C MET A 193 -8.38 -2.69 -16.61
N VAL A 194 -8.36 -2.55 -15.28
CA VAL A 194 -7.48 -1.63 -14.54
C VAL A 194 -6.71 -2.42 -13.49
N LEU A 195 -5.39 -2.27 -13.50
CA LEU A 195 -4.47 -2.95 -12.56
C LEU A 195 -3.19 -2.12 -12.33
N PRO A 196 -2.54 -2.25 -11.17
CA PRO A 196 -1.14 -1.88 -11.00
C PRO A 196 -0.24 -2.92 -11.67
N LEU A 197 0.78 -2.44 -12.40
CA LEU A 197 1.89 -3.24 -12.90
C LEU A 197 3.19 -2.82 -12.23
N ASP A 198 4.05 -3.78 -11.90
CA ASP A 198 5.37 -3.49 -11.34
C ASP A 198 6.33 -2.95 -12.43
N GLU A 199 7.15 -1.94 -12.11
CA GLU A 199 8.17 -1.41 -13.03
C GLU A 199 9.57 -1.92 -12.68
N ALA A 200 10.37 -2.24 -13.70
CA ALA A 200 11.71 -2.83 -13.59
C ALA A 200 12.78 -1.97 -12.88
N ARG A 201 12.42 -0.81 -12.33
CA ARG A 201 13.29 0.05 -11.49
C ARG A 201 12.72 0.25 -10.08
N GLY A 202 11.78 -0.60 -9.67
CA GLY A 202 10.99 -0.43 -8.46
C GLY A 202 9.80 0.52 -8.66
N GLY A 203 8.75 0.31 -7.87
CA GLY A 203 7.50 1.06 -7.95
C GLY A 203 6.48 0.44 -8.91
N GLN A 204 5.29 1.05 -8.96
CA GLN A 204 4.12 0.53 -9.66
C GLN A 204 3.50 1.58 -10.59
N VAL A 205 3.09 1.15 -11.78
CA VAL A 205 2.35 1.94 -12.74
C VAL A 205 0.94 1.39 -12.90
N PHE A 206 -0.06 2.20 -12.58
CA PHE A 206 -1.45 1.87 -12.89
C PHE A 206 -1.67 1.94 -14.41
N VAL A 207 -2.34 0.96 -14.98
CA VAL A 207 -2.68 0.92 -16.40
C VAL A 207 -4.16 0.60 -16.59
N GLU A 208 -4.75 1.16 -17.65
CA GLU A 208 -6.03 0.74 -18.21
C GLU A 208 -5.76 0.02 -19.52
N ILE A 209 -6.33 -1.16 -19.68
CA ILE A 209 -6.27 -1.96 -20.90
C ILE A 209 -7.68 -2.06 -21.46
N THR A 210 -7.89 -1.65 -22.70
CA THR A 210 -9.18 -1.75 -23.41
C THR A 210 -9.06 -2.79 -24.53
N ARG A 211 -10.05 -3.68 -24.66
CA ARG A 211 -10.13 -4.68 -25.73
C ARG A 211 -10.77 -4.09 -27.00
N HIS A 212 -10.22 -4.46 -28.17
CA HIS A 212 -10.70 -4.11 -29.51
C HIS A 212 -10.65 -5.37 -30.40
N GLY A 213 -11.72 -6.16 -30.38
CA GLY A 213 -11.81 -7.45 -31.07
C GLY A 213 -10.80 -8.47 -30.56
N THR A 214 -9.74 -8.73 -31.32
CA THR A 214 -8.60 -9.59 -30.94
C THR A 214 -7.40 -8.81 -30.41
N ASN A 215 -7.45 -7.48 -30.42
CA ASN A 215 -6.35 -6.60 -30.04
C ASN A 215 -6.63 -5.93 -28.69
N PHE A 216 -5.59 -5.41 -28.05
CA PHE A 216 -5.68 -4.67 -26.79
C PHE A 216 -4.91 -3.35 -26.89
N SER A 217 -5.48 -2.27 -26.36
CA SER A 217 -4.80 -0.99 -26.21
C SER A 217 -4.51 -0.74 -24.73
N GLN A 218 -3.24 -0.54 -24.37
CA GLN A 218 -2.84 -0.19 -23.01
C GLN A 218 -2.57 1.32 -22.90
N ARG A 219 -3.09 1.93 -21.83
CA ARG A 219 -2.83 3.32 -21.45
C ARG A 219 -2.28 3.34 -20.03
N ARG A 220 -1.08 3.90 -19.85
CA ARG A 220 -0.56 4.24 -18.52
C ARG A 220 -1.50 5.29 -17.90
N LEU A 221 -2.12 4.94 -16.78
CA LEU A 221 -2.84 5.87 -15.93
C LEU A 221 -1.76 6.66 -15.19
N LYS A 222 -1.40 7.81 -15.77
CA LYS A 222 -0.38 8.67 -15.17
C LYS A 222 -0.78 9.01 -13.71
N HIS A 223 0.19 9.46 -12.91
CA HIS A 223 -0.02 9.99 -11.55
C HIS A 223 -0.71 11.38 -11.37
N ALA A 224 -1.16 12.21 -12.32
CA ALA A 224 -1.21 12.18 -13.78
C ALA A 224 -2.62 12.13 -14.42
N LEU A 225 -3.53 11.28 -13.91
CA LEU A 225 -4.99 11.51 -13.97
C LEU A 225 -5.44 12.51 -12.89
N LEU A 226 -4.49 12.86 -12.01
CA LEU A 226 -4.17 14.23 -11.60
C LEU A 226 -3.18 14.87 -12.62
N SER A 227 -3.67 15.34 -13.79
CA SER A 227 -3.00 16.16 -14.85
C SER A 227 -2.06 15.58 -15.97
N GLY A 228 -2.64 15.10 -17.07
CA GLY A 228 -2.27 15.50 -18.43
C GLY A 228 -1.18 14.73 -19.23
N ASP A 229 -1.56 14.41 -20.49
CA ASP A 229 -0.77 14.29 -21.73
C ASP A 229 -0.52 12.90 -22.39
N ARG A 230 -0.50 12.93 -23.73
CA ARG A 230 -0.65 11.92 -24.81
C ARG A 230 -0.12 10.45 -24.68
N PRO A 231 -0.70 9.51 -25.47
CA PRO A 231 -0.36 8.08 -25.43
C PRO A 231 0.90 7.71 -26.24
N VAL A 232 1.52 6.59 -25.87
CA VAL A 232 2.63 5.95 -26.61
C VAL A 232 2.18 4.57 -27.06
N ALA A 233 2.43 4.21 -28.32
CA ALA A 233 2.11 2.88 -28.83
C ALA A 233 3.09 1.84 -28.26
N TRP A 234 2.57 0.72 -27.77
CA TRP A 234 3.35 -0.42 -27.31
C TRP A 234 3.26 -1.57 -28.32
N VAL A 235 4.37 -2.27 -28.52
CA VAL A 235 4.48 -3.46 -29.38
C VAL A 235 5.06 -4.59 -28.52
N PRO A 236 4.45 -5.78 -28.49
CA PRO A 236 4.90 -6.86 -27.62
C PRO A 236 6.24 -7.46 -28.07
N PRO A 237 7.19 -7.70 -27.15
CA PRO A 237 8.30 -8.61 -27.42
C PRO A 237 7.80 -10.07 -27.43
N THR A 238 8.39 -10.89 -28.29
CA THR A 238 8.05 -12.32 -28.42
C THR A 238 8.48 -13.11 -27.19
N VAL A 239 7.65 -14.10 -26.81
CA VAL A 239 7.82 -14.92 -25.61
C VAL A 239 9.14 -15.70 -25.62
N ALA A 240 10.07 -15.31 -24.77
CA ALA A 240 11.15 -16.17 -24.31
C ALA A 240 10.71 -16.84 -22.99
N LYS A 241 10.62 -18.18 -22.98
CA LYS A 241 10.36 -18.94 -21.75
C LYS A 241 11.54 -18.74 -20.79
N LEU A 242 11.30 -18.21 -19.60
CA LEU A 242 12.24 -18.33 -18.50
C LEU A 242 11.83 -19.49 -17.59
N SER A 243 12.80 -20.35 -17.33
CA SER A 243 12.67 -21.60 -16.60
C SER A 243 12.64 -21.39 -15.09
N THR A 244 11.86 -22.20 -14.39
CA THR A 244 11.87 -22.32 -12.93
C THR A 244 13.19 -22.91 -12.42
N SER A 245 14.08 -22.07 -11.88
CA SER A 245 15.00 -22.37 -10.75
C SER A 245 16.16 -21.36 -10.71
N ASN A 246 16.36 -20.62 -9.60
CA ASN A 246 17.70 -20.18 -9.17
C ASN A 246 17.69 -19.54 -7.77
N ASP A 247 18.05 -20.30 -6.74
CA ASP A 247 18.40 -19.74 -5.43
C ASP A 247 19.79 -19.04 -5.44
N GLY A 248 20.56 -19.19 -6.52
CA GLY A 248 21.91 -18.62 -6.64
C GLY A 248 21.98 -17.18 -7.19
N ALA A 249 20.99 -16.74 -7.98
CA ALA A 249 21.07 -15.45 -8.69
C ALA A 249 20.93 -14.22 -7.74
N VAL A 250 20.20 -14.38 -6.64
CA VAL A 250 19.89 -13.28 -5.70
C VAL A 250 21.12 -12.82 -4.91
N GLN A 251 22.18 -13.63 -4.79
CA GLN A 251 23.39 -13.24 -4.06
C GLN A 251 24.30 -12.28 -4.84
N ASP A 252 24.42 -12.44 -6.16
CA ASP A 252 25.25 -11.53 -6.98
C ASP A 252 24.57 -10.15 -7.15
N GLU A 253 23.25 -10.08 -7.07
CA GLU A 253 22.48 -8.82 -7.07
C GLU A 253 22.59 -8.06 -5.74
N ALA A 254 22.76 -8.77 -4.61
CA ALA A 254 22.82 -8.16 -3.27
C ALA A 254 24.03 -7.23 -3.04
N TYR A 255 25.04 -7.26 -3.92
CA TYR A 255 26.21 -6.38 -3.90
C TYR A 255 26.14 -5.24 -4.93
N GLN A 256 25.05 -5.14 -5.71
CA GLN A 256 24.83 -4.04 -6.63
C GLN A 256 24.25 -2.84 -5.89
N ASP A 257 24.57 -1.63 -6.34
CA ASP A 257 24.04 -0.40 -5.74
C ASP A 257 22.62 -0.08 -6.27
N SER A 258 21.67 -0.98 -6.01
CA SER A 258 20.29 -0.92 -6.48
C SER A 258 19.33 -1.50 -5.43
N PRO A 259 18.04 -1.10 -5.45
CA PRO A 259 17.04 -1.76 -4.61
C PRO A 259 16.79 -3.20 -5.07
N CYS A 260 16.76 -4.15 -4.14
CA CYS A 260 16.51 -5.56 -4.44
C CYS A 260 15.16 -6.03 -3.84
N PRO A 261 14.44 -6.95 -4.47
CA PRO A 261 13.21 -7.51 -3.91
C PRO A 261 13.51 -8.40 -2.68
N ILE A 262 12.72 -8.27 -1.62
CA ILE A 262 12.83 -9.09 -0.39
C ILE A 262 11.60 -9.97 -0.13
N GLY A 263 10.75 -10.12 -1.16
CA GLY A 263 9.45 -10.78 -1.07
C GLY A 263 8.34 -9.84 -0.58
N PHE A 264 7.10 -10.35 -0.56
CA PHE A 264 5.92 -9.63 -0.06
C PHE A 264 5.68 -8.23 -0.68
N ASN A 265 6.07 -8.08 -1.96
CA ASN A 265 6.01 -6.82 -2.70
C ASN A 265 6.80 -5.67 -2.03
N GLN A 266 7.84 -6.00 -1.24
CA GLN A 266 8.76 -5.05 -0.63
C GLN A 266 10.16 -5.16 -1.24
N THR A 267 10.93 -4.08 -1.11
CA THR A 267 12.34 -4.01 -1.51
C THR A 267 13.22 -3.64 -0.34
N ILE A 268 14.44 -4.17 -0.29
CA ILE A 268 15.55 -3.55 0.44
C ILE A 268 16.05 -2.35 -0.37
N SER A 269 16.36 -1.23 0.30
CA SER A 269 16.92 -0.04 -0.34
C SER A 269 18.35 -0.29 -0.86
N ALA A 270 18.79 0.52 -1.83
CA ALA A 270 20.14 0.44 -2.37
C ALA A 270 21.22 0.68 -1.28
N PRO A 271 22.38 0.02 -1.35
CA PRO A 271 23.53 0.24 -0.46
C PRO A 271 23.89 1.70 -0.16
N HIS A 272 23.91 2.62 -1.14
CA HIS A 272 24.20 4.04 -0.88
C HIS A 272 23.16 4.70 0.05
N MET A 273 21.89 4.32 -0.07
CA MET A 273 20.84 4.83 0.81
C MET A 273 21.11 4.42 2.25
N HIS A 274 21.47 3.15 2.50
CA HIS A 274 21.84 2.73 3.85
C HIS A 274 23.08 3.46 4.39
N ALA A 275 24.08 3.71 3.54
CA ALA A 275 25.27 4.48 3.93
C ALA A 275 24.88 5.87 4.44
N HIS A 276 24.06 6.62 3.72
CA HIS A 276 23.59 7.94 4.16
C HIS A 276 22.78 7.91 5.46
N ILE A 277 21.97 6.88 5.69
CA ILE A 277 21.23 6.73 6.95
C ILE A 277 22.17 6.40 8.12
N LEU A 278 23.21 5.60 7.89
CA LEU A 278 24.25 5.32 8.88
C LEU A 278 25.09 6.56 9.21
N GLU A 279 25.47 7.38 8.22
CA GLU A 279 26.14 8.66 8.43
C GLU A 279 25.29 9.63 9.28
N LEU A 280 23.99 9.74 8.97
CA LEU A 280 23.05 10.56 9.75
C LEU A 280 22.87 10.04 11.18
N ALA A 281 22.75 8.72 11.35
CA ALA A 281 22.67 8.10 12.68
C ALA A 281 23.95 8.33 13.48
N GLN A 282 25.13 8.20 12.86
CA GLN A 282 26.43 8.41 13.49
C GLN A 282 26.56 9.84 14.01
N VAL A 283 26.31 10.84 13.16
CA VAL A 283 26.36 12.27 13.56
C VAL A 283 25.35 12.59 14.64
N THR A 284 24.19 11.92 14.67
CA THR A 284 23.15 12.13 15.69
C THR A 284 23.52 11.49 17.03
N CYS A 285 24.23 10.36 17.03
CA CYS A 285 24.52 9.58 18.23
C CYS A 285 25.92 9.80 18.81
N ALA A 286 26.82 10.52 18.12
CA ALA A 286 28.25 10.62 18.45
C ALA A 286 28.57 11.05 19.89
N ASP A 287 27.76 11.94 20.48
CA ASP A 287 27.93 12.44 21.86
C ASP A 287 26.91 11.82 22.86
N VAL A 288 26.14 10.81 22.42
CA VAL A 288 25.08 10.19 23.22
C VAL A 288 25.59 8.92 23.88
N LEU A 289 25.56 8.88 25.22
CA LEU A 289 25.79 7.62 25.95
C LEU A 289 24.57 6.70 25.84
N LYS A 290 24.77 5.47 25.38
CA LYS A 290 23.72 4.44 25.19
C LYS A 290 22.57 4.92 24.29
N PRO A 291 22.85 5.33 23.03
CA PRO A 291 21.83 5.83 22.14
C PRO A 291 20.78 4.75 21.84
N ARG A 292 19.53 5.21 21.72
CA ARG A 292 18.39 4.37 21.33
C ARG A 292 17.98 4.73 19.91
N VAL A 293 17.91 3.73 19.04
CA VAL A 293 17.60 3.91 17.62
C VAL A 293 16.37 3.08 17.23
N LEU A 294 15.44 3.69 16.50
CA LEU A 294 14.24 3.03 15.97
C LEU A 294 14.35 2.92 14.44
N ASP A 295 14.14 1.73 13.90
CA ASP A 295 14.12 1.43 12.47
C ASP A 295 12.71 0.93 12.09
N VAL A 296 11.93 1.75 11.39
CA VAL A 296 10.53 1.47 11.03
C VAL A 296 10.44 1.02 9.57
N GLY A 297 9.97 -0.21 9.36
CA GLY A 297 10.05 -0.89 8.07
C GLY A 297 11.36 -1.66 7.92
N ALA A 298 11.73 -2.42 8.96
CA ALA A 298 13.01 -3.13 9.05
C ALA A 298 13.25 -4.14 7.90
N GLY A 299 12.19 -4.60 7.22
CA GLY A 299 12.28 -5.31 5.94
C GLY A 299 13.09 -6.61 6.00
N SER A 300 14.34 -6.57 5.54
CA SER A 300 15.29 -7.70 5.56
C SER A 300 16.05 -7.85 6.87
N GLY A 301 15.98 -6.86 7.77
CA GLY A 301 16.78 -6.73 8.99
C GLY A 301 18.20 -6.17 8.78
N TYR A 302 18.61 -5.89 7.53
CA TYR A 302 19.96 -5.43 7.20
C TYR A 302 20.31 -4.08 7.84
N LEU A 303 19.48 -3.05 7.62
CA LEU A 303 19.73 -1.72 8.17
C LEU A 303 19.67 -1.73 9.70
N THR A 304 18.73 -2.46 10.29
CA THR A 304 18.63 -2.66 11.75
C THR A 304 19.94 -3.22 12.32
N ALA A 305 20.54 -4.21 11.68
CA ALA A 305 21.81 -4.80 12.08
C ALA A 305 23.00 -3.85 11.89
N ALA A 306 23.03 -3.08 10.80
CA ALA A 306 24.08 -2.08 10.55
C ALA A 306 24.01 -0.93 11.56
N LEU A 307 22.81 -0.43 11.89
CA LEU A 307 22.58 0.55 12.95
C LEU A 307 23.00 0.00 14.32
N ALA A 308 22.77 -1.29 14.58
CA ALA A 308 23.19 -1.92 15.83
C ALA A 308 24.73 -2.00 15.95
N ARG A 309 25.44 -2.37 14.88
CA ARG A 309 26.91 -2.30 14.82
C ARG A 309 27.45 -0.88 15.01
N LEU A 310 26.72 0.12 14.53
CA LEU A 310 27.11 1.52 14.68
C LEU A 310 27.10 1.99 16.14
N VAL A 311 26.18 1.48 16.97
CA VAL A 311 25.96 1.96 18.35
C VAL A 311 26.38 0.99 19.47
N GLU A 312 26.81 -0.23 19.14
CA GLU A 312 27.14 -1.25 20.14
C GLU A 312 28.32 -0.83 21.05
N GLN A 313 29.29 -0.10 20.51
CA GLN A 313 30.47 0.40 21.24
C GLN A 313 30.09 1.40 22.34
N ASP A 314 29.05 2.20 22.11
CA ASP A 314 28.54 3.21 23.05
C ASP A 314 27.48 2.64 24.02
N GLY A 315 27.26 1.32 23.97
CA GLY A 315 26.24 0.61 24.75
C GLY A 315 24.81 0.93 24.30
N GLY A 316 24.63 1.31 23.04
CA GLY A 316 23.33 1.63 22.45
C GLY A 316 22.43 0.43 22.21
N ARG A 317 21.17 0.69 21.85
CA ARG A 317 20.16 -0.32 21.51
C ARG A 317 19.36 0.09 20.28
N VAL A 318 19.04 -0.88 19.43
CA VAL A 318 18.32 -0.70 18.17
C VAL A 318 17.07 -1.57 18.14
N PHE A 319 15.98 -0.97 17.68
CA PHE A 319 14.64 -1.54 17.65
C PHE A 319 14.14 -1.52 16.21
N GLY A 320 14.10 -2.69 15.57
CA GLY A 320 13.48 -2.82 14.25
C GLY A 320 12.01 -3.17 14.39
N LEU A 321 11.14 -2.38 13.76
CA LEU A 321 9.72 -2.63 13.63
C LEU A 321 9.42 -3.05 12.18
N GLU A 322 8.77 -4.19 12.01
CA GLU A 322 8.28 -4.65 10.72
C GLU A 322 6.78 -4.96 10.81
N LEU A 323 5.99 -4.44 9.87
CA LEU A 323 4.54 -4.59 9.86
C LEU A 323 4.11 -5.98 9.39
N LEU A 324 4.85 -6.58 8.45
CA LEU A 324 4.52 -7.87 7.86
C LEU A 324 5.16 -9.01 8.68
N PRO A 325 4.40 -9.90 9.35
CA PRO A 325 4.94 -10.96 10.21
C PRO A 325 5.93 -11.88 9.50
N ALA A 326 5.71 -12.15 8.21
CA ALA A 326 6.60 -12.99 7.41
C ALA A 326 7.93 -12.29 7.09
N LEU A 327 7.95 -10.97 6.88
CA LEU A 327 9.19 -10.19 6.81
C LEU A 327 9.83 -10.04 8.19
N ALA A 328 9.07 -9.79 9.26
CA ALA A 328 9.61 -9.74 10.62
C ALA A 328 10.31 -11.06 11.01
N GLN A 329 9.73 -12.20 10.60
CA GLN A 329 10.35 -13.52 10.76
C GLN A 329 11.57 -13.70 9.83
N SER A 330 11.50 -13.25 8.58
CA SER A 330 12.63 -13.26 7.63
C SER A 330 13.81 -12.43 8.15
N ALA A 331 13.57 -11.18 8.56
CA ALA A 331 14.53 -10.30 9.19
C ALA A 331 15.17 -10.93 10.43
N ARG A 332 14.36 -11.47 11.35
CA ARG A 332 14.89 -12.17 12.53
C ARG A 332 15.77 -13.36 12.14
N LYS A 333 15.38 -14.15 11.13
CA LYS A 333 16.19 -15.27 10.62
C LYS A 333 17.49 -14.78 9.98
N ASN A 334 17.45 -13.71 9.19
CA ASN A 334 18.61 -13.13 8.53
C ASN A 334 19.62 -12.59 9.56
N VAL A 335 19.15 -11.83 10.56
CA VAL A 335 20.01 -11.31 11.63
C VAL A 335 20.56 -12.45 12.50
N LEU A 336 19.76 -13.48 12.85
CA LEU A 336 20.28 -14.66 13.55
C LEU A 336 21.34 -15.43 12.76
N ASN A 337 21.27 -15.43 11.42
CA ASN A 337 22.27 -16.09 10.58
C ASN A 337 23.54 -15.25 10.38
N ALA A 338 23.42 -13.91 10.32
CA ALA A 338 24.51 -13.01 9.95
C ALA A 338 25.19 -12.29 11.13
N ALA A 339 24.44 -12.04 12.21
CA ALA A 339 24.90 -11.31 13.40
C ALA A 339 24.09 -11.74 14.66
N PRO A 340 24.09 -13.02 15.05
CA PRO A 340 23.32 -13.52 16.19
C PRO A 340 23.69 -12.84 17.51
N ASP A 341 24.96 -12.46 17.65
CA ASP A 341 25.52 -11.77 18.80
C ASP A 341 24.80 -10.45 19.14
N LEU A 342 24.28 -9.74 18.13
CA LEU A 342 23.50 -8.51 18.35
C LEU A 342 22.17 -8.78 19.07
N ILE A 343 21.56 -9.95 18.84
CA ILE A 343 20.33 -10.38 19.52
C ILE A 343 20.67 -10.97 20.89
N GLU A 344 21.72 -11.79 20.98
CA GLU A 344 22.15 -12.44 22.23
C GLU A 344 22.60 -11.43 23.30
N THR A 345 23.28 -10.35 22.89
CA THR A 345 23.69 -9.25 23.77
C THR A 345 22.57 -8.26 24.08
N GLY A 346 21.44 -8.32 23.38
CA GLY A 346 20.31 -7.42 23.54
C GLY A 346 20.50 -6.02 22.95
N VAL A 347 21.56 -5.81 22.15
CA VAL A 347 21.78 -4.57 21.37
C VAL A 347 20.68 -4.40 20.32
N LEU A 348 20.28 -5.47 19.65
CA LEU A 348 19.24 -5.45 18.61
C LEU A 348 18.00 -6.23 19.04
N SER A 349 16.82 -5.64 18.84
CA SER A 349 15.54 -6.35 18.94
C SER A 349 14.65 -6.09 17.73
N LEU A 350 14.02 -7.15 17.22
CA LEU A 350 13.09 -7.12 16.08
C LEU A 350 11.68 -7.50 16.54
N HIS A 351 10.72 -6.63 16.22
CA HIS A 351 9.32 -6.71 16.61
C HIS A 351 8.42 -6.72 15.38
N CYS A 352 7.44 -7.62 15.35
CA CYS A 352 6.34 -7.54 14.40
C CYS A 352 5.30 -6.54 14.93
N TYR A 353 5.32 -5.29 14.45
CA TYR A 353 4.50 -4.22 15.01
C TYR A 353 4.26 -3.09 13.98
N ASN A 354 3.14 -2.39 14.12
CA ASN A 354 2.84 -1.24 13.27
C ASN A 354 3.63 -0.01 13.74
N GLY A 355 4.76 0.26 13.07
CA GLY A 355 5.64 1.38 13.39
C GLY A 355 5.07 2.78 13.14
N TRP A 356 3.84 2.93 12.61
CA TRP A 356 3.11 4.20 12.65
C TRP A 356 2.94 4.73 14.09
N TYR A 357 2.86 3.83 15.06
CA TYR A 357 2.76 4.15 16.49
C TYR A 357 4.11 4.20 17.22
N GLY A 358 5.24 3.99 16.51
CA GLY A 358 6.56 3.84 17.11
C GLY A 358 6.66 2.66 18.08
N LEU A 359 7.48 2.80 19.12
CA LEU A 359 7.63 1.82 20.21
C LEU A 359 7.72 2.55 21.57
N PRO A 360 6.59 3.05 22.13
CA PRO A 360 6.60 3.96 23.29
C PRO A 360 7.27 3.39 24.54
N THR A 361 7.30 2.06 24.71
CA THR A 361 7.95 1.38 25.84
C THR A 361 9.48 1.45 25.81
N GLU A 362 10.07 1.72 24.64
CA GLU A 362 11.53 1.86 24.46
C GLU A 362 11.92 3.29 24.05
N ALA A 363 10.98 4.23 24.03
CA ALA A 363 11.24 5.67 23.92
C ALA A 363 11.98 6.22 25.17
N PRO A 364 12.68 7.36 25.06
CA PRO A 364 12.88 8.17 23.86
C PRO A 364 13.98 7.64 22.94
N PHE A 365 13.89 7.97 21.65
CA PHE A 365 14.83 7.59 20.60
C PHE A 365 15.66 8.79 20.13
N HIS A 366 16.97 8.59 20.02
CA HIS A 366 17.90 9.61 19.54
C HIS A 366 17.93 9.67 18.01
N PHE A 367 17.69 8.53 17.36
CA PHE A 367 17.51 8.46 15.92
C PHE A 367 16.30 7.57 15.58
N ILE A 368 15.42 8.05 14.70
CA ILE A 368 14.32 7.28 14.14
C ILE A 368 14.45 7.31 12.63
N PHE A 369 14.53 6.14 12.01
CA PHE A 369 14.44 5.97 10.56
C PHE A 369 13.08 5.36 10.19
N VAL A 370 12.56 5.76 9.03
CA VAL A 370 11.36 5.14 8.43
C VAL A 370 11.67 4.81 6.97
N GLY A 371 11.63 3.53 6.61
CA GLY A 371 11.91 3.04 5.26
C GLY A 371 10.78 3.24 4.25
N ALA A 372 9.58 3.61 4.70
CA ALA A 372 8.39 3.81 3.88
C ALA A 372 8.05 5.29 3.70
N ALA A 373 7.61 5.66 2.49
CA ALA A 373 7.15 7.01 2.18
C ALA A 373 5.84 7.36 2.91
N VAL A 374 5.74 8.59 3.40
CA VAL A 374 4.50 9.13 4.02
C VAL A 374 4.17 10.53 3.52
N SER A 375 2.88 10.88 3.58
CA SER A 375 2.40 12.24 3.26
C SER A 375 2.82 13.30 4.29
N SER A 376 2.99 12.89 5.56
CA SER A 376 3.50 13.72 6.66
C SER A 376 4.09 12.87 7.79
N PRO A 377 5.12 13.34 8.53
CA PRO A 377 5.66 12.62 9.68
C PRO A 377 4.58 12.26 10.72
N PRO A 378 4.47 10.98 11.16
CA PRO A 378 3.52 10.59 12.20
C PRO A 378 3.84 11.27 13.54
N GLN A 379 2.83 11.89 14.16
CA GLN A 379 3.00 12.58 15.45
C GLN A 379 3.55 11.64 16.54
N ALA A 380 3.10 10.38 16.57
CA ALA A 380 3.58 9.40 17.53
C ALA A 380 5.11 9.15 17.46
N LEU A 381 5.74 9.29 16.27
CA LEU A 381 7.20 9.19 16.14
C LEU A 381 7.90 10.47 16.62
N LEU A 382 7.30 11.64 16.39
CA LEU A 382 7.81 12.92 16.90
C LEU A 382 7.77 12.96 18.44
N ASP A 383 6.67 12.49 19.05
CA ASP A 383 6.48 12.42 20.50
C ASP A 383 7.44 11.44 21.19
N GLN A 384 8.12 10.58 20.42
CA GLN A 384 9.08 9.58 20.91
C GLN A 384 10.54 9.95 20.64
N LEU A 385 10.81 11.12 20.05
CA LEU A 385 12.18 11.64 19.92
C LEU A 385 12.74 12.09 21.27
N ALA A 386 14.02 11.84 21.50
CA ALA A 386 14.80 12.46 22.56
C ALA A 386 15.08 13.94 22.22
N ASP A 387 15.41 14.75 23.22
CA ASP A 387 15.93 16.10 22.99
C ASP A 387 17.22 16.03 22.15
N GLY A 388 17.30 16.83 21.08
CA GLY A 388 18.37 16.75 20.08
C GLY A 388 18.26 15.56 19.10
N GLY A 389 17.31 14.65 19.33
CA GLY A 389 17.05 13.49 18.49
C GLY A 389 16.47 13.84 17.12
N GLN A 390 16.59 12.89 16.18
CA GLN A 390 16.24 13.11 14.77
C GLN A 390 15.36 12.00 14.20
N LEU A 391 14.29 12.40 13.53
CA LEU A 391 13.51 11.55 12.64
C LEU A 391 13.96 11.79 11.18
N VAL A 392 14.30 10.72 10.48
CA VAL A 392 14.66 10.70 9.06
C VAL A 392 13.65 9.83 8.31
N ILE A 393 12.88 10.47 7.44
CA ILE A 393 11.71 9.87 6.79
C ILE A 393 11.56 10.39 5.36
N PRO A 394 11.29 9.54 4.36
CA PRO A 394 10.97 9.98 3.02
C PRO A 394 9.52 10.48 3.02
N VAL A 395 9.31 11.69 2.51
CA VAL A 395 7.97 12.26 2.36
C VAL A 395 7.73 12.74 0.93
N ASP A 396 6.47 12.69 0.52
CA ASP A 396 6.03 13.12 -0.81
C ASP A 396 6.29 14.62 -1.02
N ASP A 397 6.76 15.02 -2.22
CA ASP A 397 6.82 16.45 -2.57
C ASP A 397 5.41 16.98 -2.87
N PRO A 398 4.86 17.92 -2.09
CA PRO A 398 3.53 18.48 -2.33
C PRO A 398 3.40 19.27 -3.65
N ARG A 399 4.49 19.42 -4.41
CA ARG A 399 4.53 19.99 -5.77
C ARG A 399 4.49 18.96 -6.90
N GLY A 400 4.43 17.66 -6.60
CA GLY A 400 4.24 16.60 -7.61
C GLY A 400 5.49 16.24 -8.42
N GLY A 401 6.69 16.55 -7.93
CA GLY A 401 7.93 15.98 -8.47
C GLY A 401 8.11 14.54 -8.01
N GLN A 402 8.63 13.66 -8.88
CA GLN A 402 8.85 12.22 -8.61
C GLN A 402 9.97 11.91 -7.58
N ALA A 403 10.41 12.89 -6.80
CA ALA A 403 11.46 12.72 -5.81
C ALA A 403 10.86 12.46 -4.43
N LEU A 404 11.13 11.27 -3.86
CA LEU A 404 11.01 11.05 -2.42
C LEU A 404 11.96 12.02 -1.71
N LYS A 405 11.43 12.89 -0.85
CA LYS A 405 12.27 13.87 -0.14
C LYS A 405 12.49 13.42 1.28
N TRP A 406 13.73 13.08 1.59
CA TRP A 406 14.18 12.92 2.97
C TRP A 406 13.99 14.23 3.72
N ARG A 407 13.14 14.21 4.75
CA ARG A 407 13.10 15.27 5.76
C ARG A 407 13.76 14.77 7.02
N ARG A 408 14.78 15.52 7.43
CA ARG A 408 15.32 15.46 8.79
C ARG A 408 14.43 16.36 9.65
N VAL A 409 13.93 15.80 10.74
CA VAL A 409 13.11 16.48 11.72
C VAL A 409 13.81 16.39 13.07
N SER A 410 14.30 17.52 13.57
CA SER A 410 14.99 17.61 14.87
C SER A 410 14.13 18.33 15.89
N ILE A 411 14.12 17.86 17.14
CA ILE A 411 13.63 18.64 18.28
C ILE A 411 14.84 19.34 18.92
N ILE A 412 14.88 20.67 18.81
CA ILE A 412 15.88 21.49 19.50
C ILE A 412 15.23 22.10 20.75
N ASP A 413 16.03 22.20 21.81
CA ASP A 413 15.70 22.76 23.13
C ASP A 413 14.68 23.91 23.06
N THR A 414 13.65 23.86 23.90
CA THR A 414 12.31 24.51 23.79
C THR A 414 11.23 23.80 22.93
N GLY A 415 11.45 22.56 22.48
CA GLY A 415 10.43 21.78 21.76
C GLY A 415 10.18 22.22 20.32
N CYS A 416 11.13 22.95 19.73
CA CYS A 416 11.02 23.49 18.38
C CYS A 416 11.36 22.41 17.34
N VAL A 417 10.33 21.97 16.60
CA VAL A 417 10.46 21.01 15.49
C VAL A 417 11.07 21.71 14.26
N THR A 418 12.34 21.44 13.99
CA THR A 418 13.03 21.97 12.81
C THR A 418 12.91 20.99 11.65
N LEU A 419 12.16 21.38 10.61
CA LEU A 419 12.11 20.66 9.33
C LEU A 419 13.29 21.11 8.44
N VAL A 420 14.31 20.28 8.29
CA VAL A 420 15.44 20.56 7.39
C VAL A 420 15.12 20.01 5.99
N PRO A 421 15.13 20.83 4.92
CA PRO A 421 14.98 20.36 3.56
C PRO A 421 16.26 19.72 3.01
N HIS A 422 16.08 18.70 2.15
CA HIS A 422 17.07 18.12 1.24
C HIS A 422 18.25 17.34 1.84
N TYR A 423 18.24 16.03 1.60
CA TYR A 423 19.34 15.37 0.89
C TYR A 423 18.81 15.00 -0.50
N GLU A 424 19.56 15.25 -1.57
CA GLU A 424 19.30 14.65 -2.88
C GLU A 424 20.04 13.30 -2.92
N ALA A 425 19.35 12.26 -3.39
CA ALA A 425 19.90 10.95 -3.66
C ALA A 425 20.35 10.87 -5.14
#